data_AF-A0A0E4CQS7-F1
#
_entry.id   AF-A0A0E4CQS7-F1
#
_cell.length_a   1.000
_cell.length_b   1.000
_cell.length_c   1.000
_cell.angle_alpha   90.00
_cell.angle_beta   90.00
_cell.angle_gamma   90.00
#
_symmetry.space_group_name_H-M   'P 1'
#
loop_
_entity.id
_entity.type
_entity.pdbx_description
1 polymer ?
#
loop_
_entity_poly.entity_id
_entity_poly.type
_entity_poly.pdbx_seq_one_letter_code
_entity_poly.pdbx_strand_id
1 'polypeptide(L)'
;MFDSTLDPAALIEVVESTHRQESTLVARRLAAVAALLRHRLAATERTDAHHGYAVIDGFEQTSAEVAAAMNLSPLAASYLVSDADALHTRLPQIAALLAEGQTDWRTVQLIIRRTDLVTDAELAARLDQSLAARIGNWHSWSRQRIVNTVDATVRAIDPDAARERRAAAEDERHIGINPLGNGMSEVYGTVAAAAAATFDRRLGELAKQVCPADPRTFDQRRADALAALAQGHRLRCACGQSGCTAGAPDEAVECDRGSARVVINVVASEQTVLANGAQPGYLEGYGLLDAEQIRELATAAHLLVADPLTSAHEALRYQPPAALERALPGSHLPLSRM
;
A
#
# COMPACT_ATOMS: atom_id res chain seq x y z
N MET A 1 28.41 -12.96 -24.22
CA MET A 1 28.39 -12.01 -23.10
C MET A 1 28.45 -12.71 -21.73
N PHE A 2 28.19 -14.04 -21.63
CA PHE A 2 28.27 -14.78 -20.37
C PHE A 2 29.35 -15.88 -20.32
N ASP A 3 30.12 -16.11 -21.40
CA ASP A 3 31.27 -17.01 -21.38
C ASP A 3 32.51 -16.27 -20.86
N SER A 4 32.71 -16.33 -19.55
CA SER A 4 33.92 -15.84 -18.89
C SER A 4 34.88 -17.00 -18.64
N THR A 5 36.14 -16.85 -19.08
CA THR A 5 37.24 -17.78 -18.78
C THR A 5 37.97 -17.44 -17.48
N LEU A 6 37.45 -16.48 -16.71
CA LEU A 6 38.03 -16.05 -15.44
C LEU A 6 37.80 -17.10 -14.36
N ASP A 7 38.75 -17.22 -13.44
CA ASP A 7 38.56 -18.03 -12.24
C ASP A 7 37.54 -17.38 -11.26
N PRO A 8 37.01 -18.14 -10.29
CA PRO A 8 36.02 -17.62 -9.34
C PRO A 8 36.48 -16.40 -8.52
N ALA A 9 37.78 -16.26 -8.20
CA ALA A 9 38.27 -15.14 -7.42
C ALA A 9 38.29 -13.85 -8.26
N ALA A 10 38.78 -13.93 -9.49
CA ALA A 10 38.72 -12.83 -10.45
C ALA A 10 37.28 -12.41 -10.77
N LEU A 11 36.34 -13.37 -10.83
CA LEU A 11 34.91 -13.05 -10.97
C LEU A 11 34.36 -12.25 -9.78
N ILE A 12 34.78 -12.55 -8.55
CA ILE A 12 34.39 -11.78 -7.35
C ILE A 12 34.93 -10.35 -7.43
N GLU A 13 36.20 -10.15 -7.83
CA GLU A 13 36.78 -8.82 -8.00
C GLU A 13 36.03 -7.98 -9.06
N VAL A 14 35.58 -8.62 -10.15
CA VAL A 14 34.72 -7.96 -11.14
C VAL A 14 33.38 -7.56 -10.53
N VAL A 15 32.73 -8.42 -9.74
CA VAL A 15 31.48 -8.09 -9.04
C VAL A 15 31.68 -6.90 -8.09
N GLU A 16 32.73 -6.92 -7.27
CA GLU A 16 33.02 -5.84 -6.33
C GLU A 16 33.31 -4.51 -7.04
N SER A 17 34.17 -4.53 -8.07
CA SER A 17 34.55 -3.32 -8.80
C SER A 17 33.38 -2.71 -9.59
N THR A 18 32.58 -3.53 -10.25
CA THR A 18 31.39 -3.07 -10.98
C THR A 18 30.31 -2.52 -10.05
N HIS A 19 30.11 -3.14 -8.88
CA HIS A 19 29.19 -2.63 -7.86
C HIS A 19 29.63 -1.25 -7.32
N ARG A 20 30.93 -1.05 -7.11
CA ARG A 20 31.46 0.27 -6.73
C ARG A 20 31.29 1.30 -7.84
N GLN A 21 31.55 0.92 -9.09
CA GLN A 21 31.36 1.81 -10.24
C GLN A 21 29.90 2.22 -10.42
N GLU A 22 28.95 1.31 -10.22
CA GLU A 22 27.52 1.62 -10.22
C GLU A 22 27.22 2.72 -9.20
N SER A 23 27.71 2.58 -7.97
CA SER A 23 27.53 3.56 -6.90
C SER A 23 28.08 4.95 -7.28
N THR A 24 29.28 5.01 -7.85
CA THR A 24 29.89 6.25 -8.35
C THR A 24 29.07 6.88 -9.49
N LEU A 25 28.55 6.07 -10.43
CA LEU A 25 27.72 6.56 -11.53
C LEU A 25 26.38 7.11 -11.03
N VAL A 26 25.77 6.46 -10.04
CA VAL A 26 24.56 6.95 -9.37
C VAL A 26 24.84 8.29 -8.69
N ALA A 27 25.95 8.41 -7.95
CA ALA A 27 26.34 9.67 -7.31
C ALA A 27 26.49 10.80 -8.32
N ARG A 28 27.19 10.53 -9.43
CA ARG A 28 27.40 11.50 -10.52
C ARG A 28 26.08 11.96 -11.13
N ARG A 29 25.14 11.04 -11.35
CA ARG A 29 23.80 11.37 -11.84
C ARG A 29 23.07 12.28 -10.86
N LEU A 30 23.03 11.93 -9.57
CA LEU A 30 22.34 12.73 -8.55
C LEU A 30 22.95 14.11 -8.39
N ALA A 31 24.29 14.23 -8.45
CA ALA A 31 24.96 15.52 -8.45
C ALA A 31 24.54 16.41 -9.65
N ALA A 32 24.40 15.81 -10.84
CA ALA A 32 23.91 16.52 -12.02
C ALA A 32 22.43 16.94 -11.87
N VAL A 33 21.57 16.07 -11.32
CA VAL A 33 20.16 16.41 -11.03
C VAL A 33 20.06 17.55 -10.03
N ALA A 34 20.82 17.51 -8.93
CA ALA A 34 20.84 18.58 -7.94
C ALA A 34 21.34 19.91 -8.54
N ALA A 35 22.36 19.87 -9.41
CA ALA A 35 22.81 21.05 -10.13
C ALA A 35 21.75 21.63 -11.07
N LEU A 36 21.04 20.76 -11.81
CA LEU A 36 19.93 21.16 -12.66
C LEU A 36 18.83 21.84 -11.84
N LEU A 37 18.43 21.24 -10.71
CA LEU A 37 17.45 21.82 -9.80
C LEU A 37 17.83 23.24 -9.38
N ARG A 38 19.07 23.45 -8.92
CA ARG A 38 19.55 24.79 -8.54
C ARG A 38 19.48 25.79 -9.70
N HIS A 39 19.83 25.36 -10.91
CA HIS A 39 19.71 26.22 -12.09
C HIS A 39 18.26 26.60 -12.40
N ARG A 40 17.30 25.69 -12.21
CA ARG A 40 15.87 25.95 -12.42
C ARG A 40 15.29 26.84 -11.32
N LEU A 41 15.55 26.55 -10.05
CA LEU A 41 15.13 27.39 -8.92
C LEU A 41 15.62 28.84 -9.08
N ALA A 42 16.91 29.03 -9.38
CA ALA A 42 17.46 30.35 -9.62
C ALA A 42 16.88 31.05 -10.87
N ALA A 43 16.37 30.33 -11.86
CA ALA A 43 15.67 30.91 -13.01
C ALA A 43 14.25 31.35 -12.65
N THR A 44 13.52 30.53 -11.88
CA THR A 44 12.17 30.83 -11.40
C THR A 44 12.18 32.09 -10.52
N GLU A 45 13.10 32.19 -9.55
CA GLU A 45 13.24 33.36 -8.66
C GLU A 45 13.47 34.68 -9.42
N ARG A 46 14.19 34.64 -10.55
CA ARG A 46 14.41 35.81 -11.42
C ARG A 46 13.18 36.20 -12.23
N THR A 47 12.27 35.27 -12.47
CA THR A 47 11.09 35.43 -13.34
C THR A 47 9.86 35.86 -12.54
N ASP A 48 9.72 35.41 -11.30
CA ASP A 48 8.62 35.77 -10.38
C ASP A 48 8.53 37.27 -10.05
N ALA A 49 9.57 38.05 -10.37
CA ALA A 49 9.54 39.49 -10.21
C ALA A 49 8.57 40.20 -11.19
N HIS A 50 8.16 39.58 -12.31
CA HIS A 50 7.64 40.34 -13.46
C HIS A 50 6.31 39.89 -14.11
N HIS A 51 5.68 38.75 -13.76
CA HIS A 51 4.45 38.33 -14.47
C HIS A 51 3.39 37.63 -13.59
N GLY A 52 2.13 38.04 -13.75
CA GLY A 52 0.94 37.48 -13.08
C GLY A 52 0.30 36.27 -13.78
N TYR A 53 1.10 35.41 -14.40
CA TYR A 53 0.64 34.16 -15.02
C TYR A 53 1.33 32.96 -14.34
N ALA A 54 0.70 31.78 -14.35
CA ALA A 54 1.19 30.58 -13.68
C ALA A 54 2.63 30.23 -14.10
N VAL A 55 3.57 30.42 -13.17
CA VAL A 55 4.98 30.03 -13.31
C VAL A 55 5.09 28.57 -12.90
N ILE A 56 5.68 27.74 -13.76
CA ILE A 56 6.02 26.36 -13.40
C ILE A 56 7.14 26.44 -12.36
N ASP A 57 6.94 25.80 -11.20
CA ASP A 57 7.98 25.75 -10.16
C ASP A 57 9.26 25.11 -10.72
N GLY A 58 10.42 25.63 -10.32
CA GLY A 58 11.71 25.11 -10.75
C GLY A 58 11.90 23.63 -10.41
N PHE A 59 11.25 23.15 -9.34
CA PHE A 59 11.21 21.73 -8.99
C PHE A 59 10.37 20.90 -9.97
N GLU A 60 9.17 21.36 -10.34
CA GLU A 60 8.30 20.69 -11.31
C GLU A 60 8.95 20.62 -12.69
N GLN A 61 9.56 21.72 -13.12
CA GLN A 61 10.31 21.77 -14.38
C GLN A 61 11.47 20.75 -14.37
N THR A 62 12.25 20.72 -13.29
CA THR A 62 13.37 19.78 -13.16
C THR A 62 12.88 18.34 -13.17
N SER A 63 11.79 18.05 -12.47
CA SER A 63 11.18 16.71 -12.41
C SER A 63 10.72 16.24 -13.79
N ALA A 64 10.10 17.13 -14.59
CA ALA A 64 9.69 16.82 -15.95
C ALA A 64 10.87 16.55 -16.89
N GLU A 65 11.93 17.36 -16.80
CA GLU A 65 13.15 17.20 -17.61
C GLU A 65 13.88 15.88 -17.28
N VAL A 66 13.97 15.54 -15.99
CA VAL A 66 14.55 14.27 -15.51
C VAL A 66 13.68 13.08 -15.91
N ALA A 67 12.35 13.20 -15.81
CA ALA A 67 11.43 12.15 -16.23
C ALA A 67 11.63 11.79 -17.71
N ALA A 68 11.70 12.81 -18.58
CA ALA A 68 11.91 12.62 -20.01
C ALA A 68 13.29 12.02 -20.31
N ALA A 69 14.35 12.48 -19.64
CA ALA A 69 15.72 12.00 -19.87
C ALA A 69 15.93 10.54 -19.42
N MET A 70 15.22 10.09 -18.37
CA MET A 70 15.41 8.78 -17.76
C MET A 70 14.28 7.79 -18.04
N ASN A 71 13.26 8.18 -18.82
CA ASN A 71 12.06 7.38 -19.08
C ASN A 71 11.36 6.94 -17.77
N LEU A 72 11.18 7.89 -16.84
CA LEU A 72 10.54 7.68 -15.54
C LEU A 72 9.11 8.24 -15.52
N SER A 73 8.26 7.69 -14.65
CA SER A 73 6.98 8.33 -14.33
C SER A 73 7.23 9.68 -13.62
N PRO A 74 6.27 10.63 -13.70
CA PRO A 74 6.41 11.92 -13.02
C PRO A 74 6.72 11.79 -11.53
N LEU A 75 6.05 10.86 -10.84
CA LEU A 75 6.25 10.59 -9.42
C LEU A 75 7.64 9.99 -9.13
N ALA A 76 8.13 9.09 -9.98
CA ALA A 76 9.47 8.52 -9.81
C ALA A 76 10.57 9.58 -10.01
N ALA A 77 10.38 10.49 -10.97
CA ALA A 77 11.30 11.59 -11.21
C ALA A 77 11.30 12.61 -10.05
N SER A 78 10.13 12.98 -9.51
CA SER A 78 10.06 13.90 -8.37
C SER A 78 10.79 13.35 -7.14
N TYR A 79 10.66 12.05 -6.84
CA TYR A 79 11.44 11.42 -5.77
C TYR A 79 12.95 11.46 -6.06
N LEU A 80 13.37 11.21 -7.29
CA LEU A 80 14.79 11.27 -7.65
C LEU A 80 15.37 12.69 -7.50
N VAL A 81 14.60 13.72 -7.87
CA VAL A 81 14.99 15.13 -7.70
C VAL A 81 15.05 15.48 -6.21
N SER A 82 14.08 15.05 -5.42
CA SER A 82 14.08 15.24 -3.96
C SER A 82 15.26 14.54 -3.28
N ASP A 83 15.59 13.31 -3.69
CA ASP A 83 16.74 12.56 -3.15
C ASP A 83 18.06 13.27 -3.51
N ALA A 84 18.17 13.78 -4.75
CA ALA A 84 19.33 14.52 -5.21
C ALA A 84 19.53 15.83 -4.44
N ASP A 85 18.45 16.57 -4.20
CA ASP A 85 18.49 17.78 -3.39
C ASP A 85 18.90 17.49 -1.95
N ALA A 86 18.31 16.48 -1.32
CA ALA A 86 18.64 16.06 0.04
C ALA A 86 20.14 15.72 0.22
N LEU A 87 20.74 15.03 -0.75
CA LEU A 87 22.18 14.73 -0.75
C LEU A 87 23.04 15.97 -0.91
N HIS A 88 22.56 16.96 -1.66
CA HIS A 88 23.29 18.20 -1.88
C HIS A 88 23.21 19.14 -0.68
N THR A 89 22.04 19.29 -0.08
CA THR A 89 21.75 20.32 0.93
C THR A 89 21.93 19.82 2.36
N ARG A 90 21.52 18.59 2.65
CA ARG A 90 21.48 18.04 4.02
C ARG A 90 22.54 16.97 4.29
N LEU A 91 22.88 16.16 3.30
CA LEU A 91 23.72 14.96 3.47
C LEU A 91 24.98 14.93 2.55
N PRO A 92 25.79 16.01 2.50
CA PRO A 92 26.92 16.10 1.58
C PRO A 92 28.04 15.09 1.85
N GLN A 93 28.30 14.68 3.10
CA GLN A 93 29.34 13.69 3.39
C GLN A 93 28.90 12.28 2.97
N ILE A 94 27.62 11.95 3.16
CA ILE A 94 27.04 10.71 2.61
C ILE A 94 27.12 10.70 1.08
N ALA A 95 26.85 11.83 0.43
CA ALA A 95 26.98 11.97 -1.02
C ALA A 95 28.43 11.72 -1.50
N ALA A 96 29.43 12.19 -0.74
CA ALA A 96 30.83 11.93 -1.03
C ALA A 96 31.19 10.44 -0.94
N LEU A 97 30.72 9.73 0.10
CA LEU A 97 30.92 8.29 0.24
C LEU A 97 30.29 7.49 -0.90
N LEU A 98 29.13 7.92 -1.41
CA LEU A 98 28.49 7.31 -2.58
C LEU A 98 29.34 7.55 -3.85
N ALA A 99 29.87 8.76 -4.02
CA ALA A 99 30.73 9.11 -5.15
C ALA A 99 32.05 8.31 -5.16
N GLU A 100 32.60 8.02 -4.00
CA GLU A 100 33.79 7.18 -3.82
C GLU A 100 33.51 5.66 -3.94
N GLY A 101 32.23 5.29 -4.07
CA GLY A 101 31.80 3.89 -4.09
C GLY A 101 32.11 3.15 -2.78
N GLN A 102 32.08 3.87 -1.64
CA GLN A 102 32.21 3.28 -0.30
C GLN A 102 30.85 2.85 0.28
N THR A 103 29.75 3.32 -0.30
CA THR A 103 28.39 2.91 0.04
C THR A 103 27.54 2.74 -1.21
N ASP A 104 26.44 2.01 -1.09
CA ASP A 104 25.52 1.71 -2.18
C ASP A 104 24.28 2.60 -2.16
N TRP A 105 23.63 2.76 -3.32
CA TRP A 105 22.44 3.59 -3.47
C TRP A 105 21.28 3.17 -2.57
N ARG A 106 21.08 1.86 -2.36
CA ARG A 106 20.00 1.35 -1.51
C ARG A 106 20.22 1.76 -0.04
N THR A 107 21.45 1.76 0.45
CA THR A 107 21.78 2.27 1.80
C THR A 107 21.55 3.77 1.89
N VAL A 108 21.99 4.55 0.89
CA VAL A 108 21.78 6.00 0.86
C VAL A 108 20.30 6.39 0.84
N GLN A 109 19.48 5.73 0.04
CA GLN A 109 18.03 5.98 0.01
C GLN A 109 17.35 5.71 1.36
N LEU A 110 17.81 4.70 2.10
CA LEU A 110 17.31 4.46 3.46
C LEU A 110 17.66 5.63 4.37
N ILE A 111 18.89 6.15 4.30
CA ILE A 111 19.31 7.28 5.11
C ILE A 111 18.45 8.50 4.77
N ILE A 112 18.34 8.88 3.50
CA ILE A 112 17.54 10.04 3.07
C ILE A 112 16.11 9.98 3.63
N ARG A 113 15.45 8.83 3.49
CA ARG A 113 14.08 8.64 3.99
C ARG A 113 13.95 8.67 5.51
N ARG A 114 14.97 8.23 6.25
CA ARG A 114 14.94 8.22 7.72
C ARG A 114 15.39 9.55 8.33
N THR A 115 15.91 10.46 7.53
CA THR A 115 16.36 11.80 7.97
C THR A 115 15.54 12.93 7.36
N ASP A 116 14.46 12.62 6.64
CA ASP A 116 13.57 13.56 5.95
C ASP A 116 13.01 14.68 6.84
N LEU A 117 12.60 14.36 8.06
CA LEU A 117 12.02 15.31 9.02
C LEU A 117 13.07 16.15 9.79
N VAL A 118 14.35 15.92 9.57
CA VAL A 118 15.41 16.76 10.17
C VAL A 118 15.63 17.97 9.27
N THR A 119 14.93 19.06 9.61
CA THR A 119 14.91 20.30 8.82
C THR A 119 15.92 21.35 9.29
N ASP A 120 16.35 21.29 10.55
CA ASP A 120 17.39 22.16 11.08
C ASP A 120 18.76 21.84 10.44
N ALA A 121 19.39 22.85 9.85
CA ALA A 121 20.63 22.69 9.08
C ALA A 121 21.82 22.23 9.95
N GLU A 122 21.90 22.67 11.21
CA GLU A 122 22.97 22.26 12.13
C GLU A 122 22.78 20.82 12.59
N LEU A 123 21.54 20.43 12.90
CA LEU A 123 21.21 19.05 13.25
C LEU A 123 21.44 18.11 12.06
N ALA A 124 21.06 18.51 10.85
CA ALA A 124 21.31 17.75 9.63
C ALA A 124 22.82 17.56 9.38
N ALA A 125 23.63 18.61 9.53
CA ALA A 125 25.09 18.52 9.38
C ALA A 125 25.73 17.58 10.41
N ARG A 126 25.30 17.65 11.68
CA ARG A 126 25.75 16.73 12.74
C ARG A 126 25.37 15.29 12.45
N LEU A 127 24.16 15.07 11.92
CA LEU A 127 23.65 13.76 11.54
C LEU A 127 24.41 13.17 10.35
N ASP A 128 24.63 13.97 9.31
CA ASP A 128 25.45 13.63 8.13
C ASP A 128 26.85 13.18 8.55
N GLN A 129 27.53 14.00 9.38
CA GLN A 129 28.86 13.68 9.90
C GLN A 129 28.86 12.38 10.73
N SER A 130 27.89 12.22 11.63
CA SER A 130 27.81 11.05 12.50
C SER A 130 27.55 9.75 11.72
N LEU A 131 26.71 9.79 10.69
CA LEU A 131 26.41 8.63 9.86
C LEU A 131 27.56 8.32 8.89
N ALA A 132 28.15 9.34 8.26
CA ALA A 132 29.28 9.19 7.35
C ALA A 132 30.48 8.51 8.04
N ALA A 133 30.79 8.90 9.28
CA ALA A 133 31.86 8.29 10.07
C ALA A 133 31.65 6.79 10.37
N ARG A 134 30.41 6.28 10.27
CA ARG A 134 30.04 4.91 10.64
C ARG A 134 29.82 3.99 9.44
N ILE A 135 29.44 4.55 8.29
CA ILE A 135 29.03 3.78 7.10
C ILE A 135 30.10 2.82 6.60
N GLY A 136 31.38 3.20 6.66
CA GLY A 136 32.48 2.34 6.23
C GLY A 136 32.52 0.99 6.95
N ASN A 137 31.89 0.88 8.12
CA ASN A 137 31.83 -0.36 8.91
C ASN A 137 30.51 -1.15 8.73
N TRP A 138 29.64 -0.78 7.78
CA TRP A 138 28.33 -1.40 7.58
C TRP A 138 28.39 -2.58 6.59
N HIS A 139 29.32 -3.50 6.81
CA HIS A 139 29.47 -4.70 5.99
C HIS A 139 28.38 -5.74 6.33
N SER A 140 27.62 -6.17 5.32
CA SER A 140 26.57 -7.20 5.40
C SER A 140 25.44 -6.91 6.38
N TRP A 141 25.08 -5.64 6.56
CA TRP A 141 23.97 -5.26 7.42
C TRP A 141 22.62 -5.48 6.74
N SER A 142 21.66 -6.03 7.49
CA SER A 142 20.27 -6.10 7.04
C SER A 142 19.67 -4.69 6.91
N ARG A 143 18.69 -4.54 6.03
CA ARG A 143 17.89 -3.31 5.90
C ARG A 143 17.39 -2.80 7.25
N GLN A 144 16.86 -3.70 8.09
CA GLN A 144 16.32 -3.32 9.40
C GLN A 144 17.41 -2.81 10.35
N ARG A 145 18.61 -3.38 10.32
CA ARG A 145 19.72 -2.93 11.15
C ARG A 145 20.18 -1.52 10.77
N ILE A 146 20.21 -1.21 9.46
CA ILE A 146 20.50 0.15 8.96
C ILE A 146 19.43 1.12 9.48
N VAL A 147 18.14 0.82 9.24
CA VAL A 147 17.02 1.66 9.68
C VAL A 147 17.08 1.92 11.19
N ASN A 148 17.24 0.88 12.01
CA ASN A 148 17.31 1.03 13.46
C ASN A 148 18.51 1.91 13.89
N THR A 149 19.63 1.80 13.20
CA THR A 149 20.84 2.58 13.50
C THR A 149 20.66 4.05 13.15
N VAL A 150 20.07 4.35 11.98
CA VAL A 150 19.75 5.71 11.57
C VAL A 150 18.72 6.32 12.52
N ASP A 151 17.65 5.59 12.84
CA ASP A 151 16.60 6.04 13.77
C ASP A 151 17.14 6.34 15.17
N ALA A 152 18.03 5.48 15.68
CA ALA A 152 18.69 5.71 16.96
C ALA A 152 19.55 6.98 16.94
N THR A 153 20.21 7.25 15.81
CA THR A 153 21.06 8.45 15.63
C THR A 153 20.21 9.71 15.52
N VAL A 154 19.12 9.66 14.73
CA VAL A 154 18.13 10.74 14.63
C VAL A 154 17.53 11.03 16.00
N ARG A 155 17.08 10.02 16.74
CA ARG A 155 16.49 10.19 18.08
C ARG A 155 17.46 10.81 19.10
N ALA A 156 18.76 10.58 18.94
CA ALA A 156 19.79 11.14 19.82
C ALA A 156 20.13 12.61 19.48
N ILE A 157 20.08 12.98 18.19
CA ILE A 157 20.43 14.32 17.71
C ILE A 157 19.21 15.24 17.68
N ASP A 158 18.09 14.73 17.18
CA ASP A 158 16.82 15.42 17.01
C ASP A 158 15.66 14.55 17.54
N PRO A 159 15.40 14.61 18.86
CA PRO A 159 14.27 13.93 19.47
C PRO A 159 12.91 14.42 18.94
N ASP A 160 12.84 15.59 18.34
CA ASP A 160 11.62 16.26 17.93
C ASP A 160 11.17 15.72 16.56
N ALA A 161 12.08 15.63 15.59
CA ALA A 161 11.85 14.90 14.33
C ALA A 161 11.46 13.43 14.58
N ALA A 162 12.02 12.80 15.61
CA ALA A 162 11.62 11.44 16.00
C ALA A 162 10.20 11.36 16.61
N ARG A 163 9.73 12.42 17.26
CA ARG A 163 8.34 12.52 17.75
C ARG A 163 7.37 12.81 16.61
N GLU A 164 7.73 13.74 15.73
CA GLU A 164 6.94 14.09 14.54
C GLU A 164 6.76 12.89 13.62
N ARG A 165 7.84 12.13 13.35
CA ARG A 165 7.74 10.88 12.57
C ARG A 165 6.74 9.90 13.16
N ARG A 166 6.69 9.81 14.49
CA ARG A 166 5.73 8.94 15.17
C ARG A 166 4.32 9.49 14.97
N ALA A 167 4.09 10.77 15.24
CA ALA A 167 2.79 11.40 15.06
C ALA A 167 2.27 11.24 13.63
N ALA A 168 3.09 11.51 12.61
CA ALA A 168 2.74 11.29 11.21
C ALA A 168 2.39 9.81 10.93
N ALA A 169 3.21 8.86 11.40
CA ALA A 169 2.90 7.44 11.26
C ALA A 169 1.64 7.00 12.02
N GLU A 170 1.25 7.73 13.07
CA GLU A 170 0.01 7.52 13.79
C GLU A 170 -1.20 8.09 13.03
N ASP A 171 -1.05 9.22 12.38
CA ASP A 171 -2.09 9.88 11.59
C ASP A 171 -2.32 9.18 10.24
N GLU A 172 -1.27 8.61 9.64
CA GLU A 172 -1.33 7.86 8.38
C GLU A 172 -1.82 6.41 8.55
N ARG A 173 -2.11 5.97 9.79
CA ARG A 173 -2.64 4.62 10.02
C ARG A 173 -3.96 4.46 9.29
N HIS A 174 -4.05 3.43 8.47
CA HIS A 174 -5.24 3.12 7.70
C HIS A 174 -5.33 1.62 7.46
N ILE A 175 -6.54 1.16 7.17
CA ILE A 175 -6.81 -0.14 6.57
C ILE A 175 -7.56 0.13 5.28
N GLY A 176 -7.02 -0.38 4.17
CA GLY A 176 -7.62 -0.34 2.85
C GLY A 176 -8.12 -1.72 2.43
N ILE A 177 -9.17 -1.73 1.61
CA ILE A 177 -9.68 -2.91 0.93
C ILE A 177 -9.61 -2.61 -0.57
N ASN A 178 -8.82 -3.39 -1.29
CA ASN A 178 -8.70 -3.30 -2.74
C ASN A 178 -9.38 -4.51 -3.39
N PRO A 179 -10.50 -4.30 -4.10
CA PRO A 179 -11.17 -5.34 -4.87
C PRO A 179 -10.24 -5.98 -5.89
N LEU A 180 -10.25 -7.32 -5.96
CA LEU A 180 -9.53 -8.09 -6.96
C LEU A 180 -10.52 -8.88 -7.84
N GLY A 181 -10.02 -9.47 -8.93
CA GLY A 181 -10.82 -10.40 -9.74
C GLY A 181 -11.17 -11.69 -8.99
N ASN A 182 -12.12 -12.45 -9.54
CA ASN A 182 -12.54 -13.78 -9.05
C ASN A 182 -13.17 -13.78 -7.65
N GLY A 183 -13.89 -12.71 -7.29
CA GLY A 183 -14.54 -12.59 -5.98
C GLY A 183 -13.60 -12.43 -4.79
N MET A 184 -12.33 -12.10 -5.05
CA MET A 184 -11.32 -11.91 -4.01
C MET A 184 -11.09 -10.43 -3.70
N SER A 185 -10.46 -10.14 -2.57
CA SER A 185 -10.01 -8.79 -2.24
C SER A 185 -8.75 -8.81 -1.40
N GLU A 186 -7.92 -7.78 -1.60
CA GLU A 186 -6.76 -7.53 -0.79
C GLU A 186 -7.12 -6.60 0.37
N VAL A 187 -6.78 -7.02 1.59
CA VAL A 187 -6.84 -6.16 2.78
C VAL A 187 -5.40 -5.78 3.13
N TYR A 188 -5.12 -4.49 3.15
CA TYR A 188 -3.79 -3.95 3.42
C TYR A 188 -3.88 -2.74 4.35
N GLY A 189 -2.75 -2.32 4.90
CA GLY A 189 -2.72 -1.09 5.68
C GLY A 189 -1.58 -1.02 6.67
N THR A 190 -1.55 0.11 7.38
CA THR A 190 -0.54 0.41 8.40
C THR A 190 -1.26 0.62 9.72
N VAL A 191 -0.88 -0.15 10.74
CA VAL A 191 -1.44 -0.07 12.09
C VAL A 191 -0.32 -0.03 13.13
N ALA A 192 -0.67 0.28 14.38
CA ALA A 192 0.28 0.19 15.48
C ALA A 192 0.87 -1.25 15.57
N ALA A 193 2.18 -1.36 15.75
CA ALA A 193 2.87 -2.66 15.77
C ALA A 193 2.29 -3.63 16.83
N ALA A 194 1.89 -3.10 18.00
CA ALA A 194 1.23 -3.90 19.04
C ALA A 194 -0.13 -4.46 18.59
N ALA A 195 -0.89 -3.67 17.82
CA ALA A 195 -2.16 -4.11 17.25
C ALA A 195 -1.94 -5.18 16.17
N ALA A 196 -0.98 -4.98 15.26
CA ALA A 196 -0.60 -5.97 14.25
C ALA A 196 -0.16 -7.29 14.86
N ALA A 197 0.70 -7.27 15.88
CA ALA A 197 1.16 -8.47 16.57
C ALA A 197 0.02 -9.21 17.29
N THR A 198 -0.91 -8.47 17.89
CA THR A 198 -2.09 -9.05 18.54
C THR A 198 -3.01 -9.70 17.52
N PHE A 199 -3.26 -9.01 16.40
CA PHE A 199 -4.09 -9.49 15.30
C PHE A 199 -3.49 -10.73 14.63
N ASP A 200 -2.19 -10.71 14.30
CA ASP A 200 -1.47 -11.85 13.72
C ASP A 200 -1.55 -13.10 14.62
N ARG A 201 -1.28 -12.92 15.92
CA ARG A 201 -1.39 -14.01 16.89
C ARG A 201 -2.82 -14.54 16.98
N ARG A 202 -3.82 -13.65 16.99
CA ARG A 202 -5.23 -14.04 17.09
C ARG A 202 -5.70 -14.84 15.87
N LEU A 203 -5.32 -14.43 14.66
CA LEU A 203 -5.59 -15.19 13.44
C LEU A 203 -4.93 -16.57 13.48
N GLY A 204 -3.67 -16.63 13.91
CA GLY A 204 -2.94 -17.89 14.08
C GLY A 204 -3.56 -18.82 15.13
N GLU A 205 -4.09 -18.28 16.22
CA GLU A 205 -4.82 -19.04 17.25
C GLU A 205 -6.14 -19.60 16.70
N LEU A 206 -6.94 -18.79 16.01
CA LEU A 206 -8.21 -19.22 15.41
C LEU A 206 -7.99 -20.30 14.34
N ALA A 207 -6.97 -20.12 13.48
CA ALA A 207 -6.61 -21.09 12.45
C ALA A 207 -6.21 -22.47 13.01
N LYS A 208 -5.77 -22.55 14.27
CA LYS A 208 -5.41 -23.79 14.97
C LYS A 208 -6.58 -24.48 15.67
N GLN A 209 -7.76 -23.87 15.76
CA GLN A 209 -8.91 -24.43 16.47
C GLN A 209 -9.64 -25.52 15.69
N VAL A 210 -9.35 -25.67 14.40
CA VAL A 210 -9.90 -26.74 13.57
C VAL A 210 -9.20 -28.08 13.83
N CYS A 211 -9.86 -29.19 13.47
CA CYS A 211 -9.26 -30.51 13.67
C CYS A 211 -8.16 -30.80 12.62
N PRO A 212 -7.30 -31.81 12.86
CA PRO A 212 -6.26 -32.20 11.89
C PRO A 212 -6.79 -32.65 10.52
N ALA A 213 -8.06 -33.08 10.44
CA ALA A 213 -8.72 -33.51 9.22
C ALA A 213 -9.32 -32.35 8.40
N ASP A 214 -9.13 -31.10 8.82
CA ASP A 214 -9.55 -29.95 8.02
C ASP A 214 -8.74 -29.89 6.71
N PRO A 215 -9.40 -29.87 5.53
CA PRO A 215 -8.72 -29.97 4.24
C PRO A 215 -7.96 -28.69 3.85
N ARG A 216 -8.23 -27.55 4.50
CA ARG A 216 -7.62 -26.25 4.17
C ARG A 216 -6.18 -26.17 4.64
N THR A 217 -5.34 -25.43 3.92
CA THR A 217 -3.98 -25.09 4.37
C THR A 217 -4.02 -24.15 5.58
N PHE A 218 -2.90 -24.00 6.29
CA PHE A 218 -2.82 -23.07 7.42
C PHE A 218 -3.11 -21.62 7.00
N ASP A 219 -2.62 -21.21 5.82
CA ASP A 219 -2.85 -19.85 5.30
C ASP A 219 -4.31 -19.62 4.91
N GLN A 220 -4.98 -20.61 4.29
CA GLN A 220 -6.41 -20.57 4.01
C GLN A 220 -7.24 -20.46 5.30
N ARG A 221 -6.90 -21.24 6.34
CA ARG A 221 -7.56 -21.14 7.65
C ARG A 221 -7.35 -19.78 8.29
N ARG A 222 -6.17 -19.17 8.12
CA ARG A 222 -5.90 -17.81 8.61
C ARG A 222 -6.71 -16.75 7.86
N ALA A 223 -6.90 -16.91 6.56
CA ALA A 223 -7.78 -16.06 5.77
C ALA A 223 -9.24 -16.19 6.24
N ASP A 224 -9.74 -17.41 6.41
CA ASP A 224 -11.11 -17.65 6.90
C ASP A 224 -11.30 -17.19 8.36
N ALA A 225 -10.25 -17.25 9.18
CA ALA A 225 -10.26 -16.76 10.55
C ALA A 225 -10.51 -15.24 10.63
N LEU A 226 -10.18 -14.48 9.58
CA LEU A 226 -10.49 -13.05 9.50
C LEU A 226 -12.01 -12.83 9.50
N ALA A 227 -12.72 -13.57 8.63
CA ALA A 227 -14.18 -13.50 8.55
C ALA A 227 -14.83 -13.91 9.88
N ALA A 228 -14.31 -14.98 10.50
CA ALA A 228 -14.79 -15.44 11.79
C ALA A 228 -14.59 -14.41 12.91
N LEU A 229 -13.41 -13.78 12.95
CA LEU A 229 -13.10 -12.72 13.91
C LEU A 229 -14.01 -11.51 13.72
N ALA A 230 -14.27 -11.09 12.48
CA ALA A 230 -15.14 -9.96 12.17
C ALA A 230 -16.60 -10.19 12.59
N GLN A 231 -17.07 -11.43 12.51
CA GLN A 231 -18.41 -11.84 12.92
C GLN A 231 -18.49 -12.23 14.41
N GLY A 232 -17.37 -12.23 15.13
CA GLY A 232 -17.30 -12.54 16.56
C GLY A 232 -17.45 -14.03 16.90
N HIS A 233 -17.23 -14.94 15.95
CA HIS A 233 -17.36 -16.38 16.16
C HIS A 233 -16.03 -17.14 16.00
N ARG A 234 -16.02 -18.43 16.33
CA ARG A 234 -14.85 -19.30 16.12
C ARG A 234 -14.76 -19.75 14.66
N LEU A 235 -13.55 -20.08 14.20
CA LEU A 235 -13.38 -20.69 12.88
C LEU A 235 -13.99 -22.10 12.86
N ARG A 236 -15.02 -22.30 12.04
CA ARG A 236 -15.65 -23.63 11.87
C ARG A 236 -14.76 -24.53 11.03
N CYS A 237 -14.60 -25.77 11.48
CA CYS A 237 -13.88 -26.81 10.75
C CYS A 237 -14.63 -27.26 9.49
N ALA A 238 -13.89 -27.50 8.40
CA ALA A 238 -14.44 -27.95 7.11
C ALA A 238 -14.24 -29.45 6.85
N CYS A 239 -13.95 -30.26 7.88
CA CYS A 239 -13.62 -31.69 7.73
C CYS A 239 -14.81 -32.60 7.35
N GLY A 240 -16.06 -32.11 7.43
CA GLY A 240 -17.26 -32.87 7.06
C GLY A 240 -17.68 -34.01 8.01
N GLN A 241 -16.99 -34.24 9.12
CA GLN A 241 -17.28 -35.34 10.06
C GLN A 241 -18.44 -35.01 11.03
N SER A 242 -19.43 -35.91 11.11
CA SER A 242 -20.51 -35.85 12.10
C SER A 242 -19.97 -36.15 13.50
N GLY A 243 -19.74 -35.11 14.30
CA GLY A 243 -19.16 -35.22 15.65
C GLY A 243 -17.87 -34.41 15.84
N CYS A 244 -17.42 -33.65 14.83
CA CYS A 244 -16.32 -32.72 15.01
C CYS A 244 -16.73 -31.57 15.93
N THR A 245 -16.18 -31.51 17.14
CA THR A 245 -16.41 -30.40 18.10
C THR A 245 -15.96 -29.05 17.54
N ALA A 246 -14.96 -29.04 16.65
CA ALA A 246 -14.52 -27.83 15.95
C ALA A 246 -15.40 -27.45 14.74
N GLY A 247 -16.27 -28.36 14.29
CA GLY A 247 -17.26 -28.10 13.23
C GLY A 247 -18.65 -27.73 13.77
N ALA A 248 -18.88 -27.92 15.07
CA ALA A 248 -20.15 -27.60 15.70
C ALA A 248 -20.41 -26.08 15.66
N PRO A 249 -21.65 -25.64 15.40
CA PRO A 249 -22.01 -24.24 15.54
C PRO A 249 -21.75 -23.79 16.99
N ASP A 250 -21.18 -22.60 17.18
CA ASP A 250 -21.13 -21.98 18.50
C ASP A 250 -22.58 -21.89 19.01
N GLU A 251 -22.90 -22.59 20.10
CA GLU A 251 -24.06 -22.24 20.92
C GLU A 251 -23.87 -20.77 21.28
N ALA A 252 -24.76 -19.91 20.79
CA ALA A 252 -24.59 -18.46 20.76
C ALA A 252 -24.05 -17.93 22.10
N VAL A 253 -22.74 -17.72 22.16
CA VAL A 253 -22.15 -16.78 23.11
C VAL A 253 -22.72 -15.46 22.64
N GLU A 254 -23.66 -14.90 23.41
CA GLU A 254 -24.32 -13.63 23.11
C GLU A 254 -23.26 -12.61 22.69
N CYS A 255 -23.14 -12.40 21.38
CA CYS A 255 -22.25 -11.39 20.84
C CYS A 255 -22.74 -10.05 21.37
N ASP A 256 -21.82 -9.29 21.91
CA ASP A 256 -22.02 -7.92 22.38
C ASP A 256 -22.97 -7.16 21.44
N ARG A 257 -24.06 -6.59 21.99
CA ARG A 257 -25.23 -6.05 21.26
C ARG A 257 -24.92 -4.79 20.43
N GLY A 258 -23.65 -4.53 20.16
CA GLY A 258 -23.14 -3.43 19.35
C GLY A 258 -22.57 -3.85 17.98
N SER A 259 -22.52 -5.14 17.63
CA SER A 259 -22.12 -5.54 16.28
C SER A 259 -23.20 -5.15 15.26
N ALA A 260 -22.90 -4.13 14.45
CA ALA A 260 -23.75 -3.76 13.33
C ALA A 260 -23.94 -4.97 12.42
N ARG A 261 -25.20 -5.33 12.12
CA ARG A 261 -25.50 -6.36 11.13
C ARG A 261 -25.05 -5.85 9.76
N VAL A 262 -23.95 -6.40 9.25
CA VAL A 262 -23.47 -6.12 7.90
C VAL A 262 -24.31 -6.93 6.92
N VAL A 263 -25.01 -6.24 6.02
CA VAL A 263 -25.76 -6.86 4.91
C VAL A 263 -24.93 -6.68 3.64
N ILE A 264 -24.56 -7.79 3.01
CA ILE A 264 -23.86 -7.81 1.73
C ILE A 264 -24.89 -8.15 0.64
N ASN A 265 -25.07 -7.25 -0.32
CA ASN A 265 -26.00 -7.47 -1.43
C ASN A 265 -25.25 -8.02 -2.64
N VAL A 266 -25.63 -9.22 -3.08
CA VAL A 266 -25.13 -9.85 -4.31
C VAL A 266 -26.27 -9.94 -5.31
N VAL A 267 -26.04 -9.47 -6.53
CA VAL A 267 -27.02 -9.50 -7.62
C VAL A 267 -26.63 -10.62 -8.58
N ALA A 268 -27.49 -11.62 -8.76
CA ALA A 268 -27.25 -12.71 -9.69
C ALA A 268 -28.54 -13.07 -10.43
N SER A 269 -28.42 -13.69 -11.61
CA SER A 269 -29.59 -14.17 -12.33
C SER A 269 -30.26 -15.31 -11.56
N GLU A 270 -31.59 -15.38 -11.61
CA GLU A 270 -32.36 -16.48 -10.99
C GLU A 270 -31.87 -17.84 -11.47
N GLN A 271 -31.49 -17.96 -12.75
CA GLN A 271 -30.95 -19.18 -13.33
C GLN A 271 -29.58 -19.57 -12.76
N THR A 272 -28.77 -18.61 -12.33
CA THR A 272 -27.47 -18.87 -11.66
C THR A 272 -27.67 -19.34 -10.22
N VAL A 273 -28.68 -18.81 -9.53
CA VAL A 273 -28.95 -19.12 -8.11
C VAL A 273 -29.73 -20.43 -7.95
N LEU A 274 -30.79 -20.63 -8.73
CA LEU A 274 -31.76 -21.72 -8.57
C LEU A 274 -31.61 -22.84 -9.61
N ALA A 275 -30.93 -22.59 -10.72
CA ALA A 275 -30.75 -23.54 -11.81
C ALA A 275 -29.26 -23.75 -12.14
N ASN A 276 -28.96 -24.32 -13.30
CA ASN A 276 -27.59 -24.63 -13.76
C ASN A 276 -27.04 -23.54 -14.71
N GLY A 277 -27.43 -22.28 -14.50
CA GLY A 277 -26.96 -21.16 -15.30
C GLY A 277 -25.48 -20.85 -15.05
N ALA A 278 -24.74 -20.55 -16.11
CA ALA A 278 -23.31 -20.21 -16.04
C ALA A 278 -23.05 -18.68 -15.98
N GLN A 279 -24.10 -17.85 -15.88
CA GLN A 279 -23.96 -16.41 -15.86
C GLN A 279 -23.34 -15.94 -14.53
N PRO A 280 -22.32 -15.08 -14.57
CA PRO A 280 -21.75 -14.51 -13.34
C PRO A 280 -22.74 -13.56 -12.68
N GLY A 281 -22.58 -13.38 -11.38
CA GLY A 281 -23.27 -12.39 -10.56
C GLY A 281 -22.34 -11.25 -10.23
N TYR A 282 -22.88 -10.23 -9.59
CA TYR A 282 -22.21 -8.99 -9.29
C TYR A 282 -22.32 -8.67 -7.81
N LEU A 283 -21.18 -8.35 -7.21
CA LEU A 283 -21.10 -7.80 -5.87
C LEU A 283 -20.63 -6.34 -5.98
N GLU A 284 -21.41 -5.42 -5.40
CA GLU A 284 -21.13 -3.99 -5.45
C GLU A 284 -19.75 -3.67 -4.88
N GLY A 285 -18.88 -3.07 -5.70
CA GLY A 285 -17.50 -2.76 -5.36
C GLY A 285 -16.50 -3.91 -5.58
N TYR A 286 -16.94 -5.16 -5.73
CA TYR A 286 -16.06 -6.33 -5.84
C TYR A 286 -16.08 -6.99 -7.24
N GLY A 287 -17.03 -6.61 -8.10
CA GLY A 287 -17.07 -7.04 -9.49
C GLY A 287 -17.81 -8.37 -9.68
N LEU A 288 -17.38 -9.16 -10.67
CA LEU A 288 -18.05 -10.39 -11.07
C LEU A 288 -17.65 -11.57 -10.16
N LEU A 289 -18.67 -12.28 -9.68
CA LEU A 289 -18.57 -13.57 -9.00
C LEU A 289 -19.00 -14.67 -9.97
N ASP A 290 -18.30 -15.80 -9.96
CA ASP A 290 -18.69 -16.93 -10.81
C ASP A 290 -19.95 -17.64 -10.28
N ALA A 291 -20.53 -18.49 -11.12
CA ALA A 291 -21.77 -19.21 -10.82
C ALA A 291 -21.63 -20.22 -9.66
N GLU A 292 -20.42 -20.71 -9.38
CA GLU A 292 -20.18 -21.64 -8.26
C GLU A 292 -20.15 -20.87 -6.94
N GLN A 293 -19.41 -19.77 -6.87
CA GLN A 293 -19.34 -18.86 -5.72
C GLN A 293 -20.72 -18.30 -5.33
N ILE A 294 -21.55 -17.95 -6.31
CA ILE A 294 -22.92 -17.47 -6.05
C ILE A 294 -23.78 -18.56 -5.40
N ARG A 295 -23.64 -19.81 -5.86
CA ARG A 295 -24.40 -20.93 -5.29
C ARG A 295 -23.94 -21.26 -3.88
N GLU A 296 -22.65 -21.16 -3.60
CA GLU A 296 -22.12 -21.28 -2.23
C GLU A 296 -22.70 -20.19 -1.33
N LEU A 297 -22.67 -18.92 -1.76
CA LEU A 297 -23.24 -17.81 -1.00
C LEU A 297 -24.76 -17.97 -0.79
N ALA A 298 -25.49 -18.48 -1.80
CA ALA A 298 -26.93 -18.70 -1.73
C ALA A 298 -27.34 -19.72 -0.64
N THR A 299 -26.45 -20.64 -0.23
CA THR A 299 -26.77 -21.60 0.84
C THR A 299 -26.99 -20.96 2.20
N ALA A 300 -26.39 -19.79 2.44
CA ALA A 300 -26.47 -19.06 3.70
C ALA A 300 -27.15 -17.69 3.57
N ALA A 301 -27.52 -17.26 2.36
CA ALA A 301 -28.09 -15.95 2.08
C ALA A 301 -29.62 -15.94 2.17
N HIS A 302 -30.19 -14.77 2.51
CA HIS A 302 -31.61 -14.50 2.33
C HIS A 302 -31.88 -14.12 0.87
N LEU A 303 -32.48 -15.02 0.11
CA LEU A 303 -32.77 -14.81 -1.31
C LEU A 303 -33.95 -13.84 -1.48
N LEU A 304 -33.71 -12.72 -2.15
CA LEU A 304 -34.73 -11.78 -2.59
C LEU A 304 -34.82 -11.85 -4.12
N VAL A 305 -35.96 -12.30 -4.63
CA VAL A 305 -36.25 -12.25 -6.06
C VAL A 305 -36.69 -10.82 -6.38
N ALA A 306 -35.79 -10.05 -7.01
CA ALA A 306 -36.15 -8.76 -7.57
C ALA A 306 -36.91 -9.01 -8.87
N ASP A 307 -38.18 -8.58 -8.94
CA ASP A 307 -38.92 -8.50 -10.20
C ASP A 307 -38.61 -7.14 -10.85
N PRO A 308 -37.77 -7.09 -11.91
CA PRO A 308 -37.43 -5.84 -12.57
C PRO A 308 -38.58 -5.29 -13.43
N LEU A 309 -39.64 -6.07 -13.65
CA LEU A 309 -40.84 -5.61 -14.35
C LEU A 309 -41.76 -4.91 -13.36
N THR A 310 -41.38 -3.67 -13.01
CA THR A 310 -42.34 -2.76 -12.39
C THR A 310 -43.50 -2.57 -13.37
N SER A 311 -44.71 -2.95 -13.00
CA SER A 311 -45.87 -2.66 -13.83
C SER A 311 -45.96 -1.15 -14.09
N ALA A 312 -46.45 -0.70 -15.25
CA ALA A 312 -46.57 0.73 -15.56
C ALA A 312 -47.33 1.51 -14.46
N HIS A 313 -48.20 0.82 -13.72
CA HIS A 313 -48.94 1.37 -12.59
C HIS A 313 -48.13 1.43 -11.28
N GLU A 314 -47.21 0.50 -11.02
CA GLU A 314 -46.28 0.56 -9.88
C GLU A 314 -45.15 1.56 -10.10
N ALA A 315 -44.70 1.76 -11.35
CA ALA A 315 -43.70 2.77 -11.68
C ALA A 315 -44.21 4.19 -11.37
N LEU A 316 -45.51 4.43 -11.51
CA LEU A 316 -46.19 5.68 -11.13
C LEU A 316 -46.34 5.87 -9.61
N ARG A 317 -46.14 4.80 -8.82
CA ARG A 317 -46.20 4.83 -7.35
C ARG A 317 -44.82 4.77 -6.69
N TYR A 318 -43.78 4.49 -7.46
CA TYR A 318 -42.42 4.46 -6.97
C TYR A 318 -41.95 5.88 -6.65
N GLN A 319 -41.66 6.13 -5.38
CA GLN A 319 -41.08 7.38 -4.92
C GLN A 319 -39.60 7.11 -4.61
N PRO A 320 -38.67 7.59 -5.45
CA PRO A 320 -37.26 7.30 -5.28
C PRO A 320 -36.76 7.85 -3.93
N PRO A 321 -35.88 7.11 -3.24
CA PRO A 321 -35.28 7.60 -2.00
C PRO A 321 -34.41 8.83 -2.28
N ALA A 322 -34.33 9.77 -1.33
CA ALA A 322 -33.64 11.05 -1.48
C ALA A 322 -32.15 10.96 -1.87
N ALA A 323 -31.51 9.81 -1.67
CA ALA A 323 -30.14 9.53 -2.14
C ALA A 323 -30.09 9.33 -3.67
N LEU A 324 -31.09 8.67 -4.24
CA LEU A 324 -31.22 8.41 -5.67
C LEU A 324 -31.70 9.68 -6.42
N GLU A 325 -32.59 10.47 -5.82
CA GLU A 325 -33.00 11.79 -6.37
C GLU A 325 -31.82 12.77 -6.46
N ARG A 326 -30.92 12.76 -5.47
CA ARG A 326 -29.69 13.58 -5.50
C ARG A 326 -28.68 13.14 -6.55
N ALA A 327 -28.67 11.85 -6.90
CA ALA A 327 -27.75 11.30 -7.90
C ALA A 327 -28.22 11.53 -9.34
N LEU A 328 -29.51 11.82 -9.55
CA LEU A 328 -30.12 12.05 -10.87
C LEU A 328 -30.89 13.37 -10.93
N PRO A 329 -30.22 14.54 -10.85
CA PRO A 329 -30.90 15.81 -11.03
C PRO A 329 -31.15 16.04 -12.53
N GLY A 330 -32.34 15.70 -13.05
CA GLY A 330 -32.72 16.20 -14.39
C GLY A 330 -33.80 15.49 -15.21
N SER A 331 -34.37 14.35 -14.82
CA SER A 331 -35.36 13.65 -15.65
C SER A 331 -36.82 14.01 -15.33
N HIS A 332 -37.15 15.31 -15.31
CA HIS A 332 -38.53 15.75 -15.52
C HIS A 332 -38.78 15.95 -17.02
N LEU A 333 -39.22 14.89 -17.70
CA LEU A 333 -39.88 15.03 -19.01
C LEU A 333 -41.39 15.23 -18.76
N PRO A 334 -42.01 16.29 -19.30
CA PRO A 334 -43.41 16.59 -19.05
C PRO A 334 -44.31 15.61 -19.81
N LEU A 335 -45.20 14.93 -19.08
CA LEU A 335 -46.35 14.24 -19.64
C LEU A 335 -47.34 15.28 -20.18
N SER A 336 -47.21 15.65 -21.45
CA SER A 336 -48.27 16.35 -22.16
C SER A 336 -49.43 15.39 -22.42
N ARG A 337 -50.60 15.73 -21.88
CA ARG A 337 -51.89 15.15 -22.24
C ARG A 337 -52.18 15.42 -23.72
N MET A 338 -52.32 14.36 -24.52
CA MET A 338 -53.40 14.10 -25.48
C MET A 338 -53.28 12.67 -26.00
#